data_AF-A0A432Z3M2-F1
#
_entry.id   AF-A0A432Z3M2-F1
#
_cell.length_a   1.000
_cell.length_b   1.000
_cell.length_c   1.000
_cell.angle_alpha   90.00
_cell.angle_beta   90.00
_cell.angle_gamma   90.00
#
_symmetry.space_group_name_H-M   'P 1'
#
loop_
_entity.id
_entity.type
_entity.pdbx_description
1 polymer ?
#
loop_
_entity_poly.entity_id
_entity_poly.type
_entity_poly.pdbx_seq_one_letter_code
_entity_poly.pdbx_strand_id
1 'polypeptide(L)'
;MTALTALLCQSSHAAPPLTIQWGVNNAPPFHILEGYLHEEGLCDVMLQAFNEALPKTPQKHVRYPQGRIAALMQQGEDLCFPCMIRNGDTPIPVIYSDTIFKYPAHGIITRPDVAEDIAANFGNPVDLVEMLKLGNYRYGQPLGRRYGELQPYLERFLHNTPHYTEITGPSANANMLAMVNAERLDFVIDYPMVMNYHREILPIDLVFLPIKQNHQNYVEGAVGCPQTDWGQHVIDRLNDVIPAIQNNQTFQQAKDRWLSIQNP
;
A
#
# COMPACT_ATOMS: atom_id res chain seq x y z
N MET A 1 16.77 -60.43 39.32
CA MET A 1 17.04 -59.02 38.97
C MET A 1 16.44 -58.79 37.59
N THR A 2 15.23 -58.23 37.52
CA THR A 2 14.49 -58.06 36.27
C THR A 2 14.46 -56.56 35.98
N ALA A 3 15.20 -56.12 34.96
CA ALA A 3 15.27 -54.72 34.57
C ALA A 3 14.04 -54.36 33.73
N LEU A 4 13.25 -53.40 34.24
CA LEU A 4 12.14 -52.78 33.52
C LEU A 4 12.70 -51.62 32.69
N THR A 5 12.76 -51.77 31.38
CA THR A 5 13.14 -50.69 30.45
C THR A 5 11.89 -49.89 30.11
N ALA A 6 11.76 -48.67 30.64
CA ALA A 6 10.69 -47.75 30.32
C ALA A 6 10.94 -47.09 28.95
N LEU A 7 10.09 -47.38 27.97
CA LEU A 7 10.11 -46.77 26.65
C LEU A 7 9.44 -45.37 26.73
N LEU A 8 10.23 -44.31 26.71
CA LEU A 8 9.74 -42.93 26.61
C LEU A 8 9.31 -42.66 25.16
N CYS A 9 8.01 -42.68 24.90
CA CYS A 9 7.43 -42.13 23.68
C CYS A 9 7.65 -40.62 23.66
N GLN A 10 8.61 -40.15 22.85
CA GLN A 10 8.72 -38.73 22.53
C GLN A 10 7.62 -38.39 21.52
N SER A 11 6.57 -37.75 21.99
CA SER A 11 5.56 -37.13 21.13
C SER A 11 6.23 -35.97 20.39
N SER A 12 6.57 -36.19 19.12
CA SER A 12 6.99 -35.12 18.21
C SER A 12 5.80 -34.19 18.03
N HIS A 13 5.75 -33.10 18.80
CA HIS A 13 4.77 -32.05 18.61
C HIS A 13 5.17 -31.31 17.33
N ALA A 14 4.52 -31.66 16.22
CA ALA A 14 4.63 -30.88 14.99
C ALA A 14 4.25 -29.44 15.33
N ALA A 15 5.11 -28.49 14.93
CA ALA A 15 4.80 -27.08 15.09
C ALA A 15 3.42 -26.79 14.47
N PRO A 16 2.58 -25.96 15.11
CA PRO A 16 1.28 -25.63 14.57
C PRO A 16 1.43 -25.12 13.13
N PRO A 17 0.52 -25.49 12.22
CA PRO A 17 0.64 -25.14 10.81
C PRO A 17 0.64 -23.62 10.66
N LEU A 18 1.64 -23.10 9.95
CA LEU A 18 1.75 -21.67 9.63
C LEU A 18 0.45 -21.20 8.97
N THR A 19 -0.22 -20.23 9.60
CA THR A 19 -1.37 -19.53 9.02
C THR A 19 -0.95 -18.11 8.70
N ILE A 20 -1.15 -17.66 7.47
CA ILE A 20 -0.85 -16.29 7.05
C ILE A 20 -2.09 -15.43 7.30
N GLN A 21 -1.94 -14.34 8.04
CA GLN A 21 -3.00 -13.36 8.21
C GLN A 21 -2.66 -12.10 7.41
N TRP A 22 -3.60 -11.69 6.57
CA TRP A 22 -3.49 -10.53 5.69
C TRP A 22 -4.32 -9.39 6.27
N GLY A 23 -3.67 -8.29 6.62
CA GLY A 23 -4.33 -7.04 6.97
C GLY A 23 -4.85 -6.36 5.71
N VAL A 24 -6.16 -6.19 5.60
CA VAL A 24 -6.79 -5.61 4.42
C VAL A 24 -7.51 -4.31 4.82
N ASN A 25 -7.16 -3.20 4.16
CA ASN A 25 -7.82 -1.90 4.31
C ASN A 25 -8.65 -1.58 3.06
N ASN A 26 -9.68 -0.73 3.18
CA ASN A 26 -10.37 -0.20 1.99
C ASN A 26 -9.49 0.88 1.36
N ALA A 27 -8.82 0.55 0.26
CA ALA A 27 -7.93 1.45 -0.46
C ALA A 27 -7.94 1.09 -1.95
N PRO A 28 -9.03 1.38 -2.67
CA PRO A 28 -9.07 1.07 -4.08
C PRO A 28 -8.06 1.93 -4.87
N PRO A 29 -7.46 1.41 -5.96
CA PRO A 29 -7.63 0.07 -6.53
C PRO A 29 -6.67 -1.00 -5.96
N PHE A 30 -6.09 -0.80 -4.77
CA PHE A 30 -5.27 -1.83 -4.12
C PHE A 30 -6.16 -2.97 -3.63
N HIS A 31 -7.04 -2.63 -2.69
CA HIS A 31 -8.07 -3.50 -2.15
C HIS A 31 -9.43 -2.83 -2.35
N ILE A 32 -10.32 -3.49 -3.09
CA ILE A 32 -11.66 -3.00 -3.43
C ILE A 32 -12.68 -3.81 -2.64
N LEU A 33 -13.09 -3.28 -1.49
CA LEU A 33 -13.92 -4.03 -0.53
C LEU A 33 -15.41 -4.08 -0.86
N GLU A 34 -15.89 -3.19 -1.72
CA GLU A 34 -17.31 -3.02 -2.07
C GLU A 34 -17.46 -2.49 -3.51
N GLY A 35 -18.66 -2.59 -4.08
CA GLY A 35 -18.99 -2.10 -5.42
C GLY A 35 -18.84 -3.16 -6.52
N TYR A 36 -18.98 -2.75 -7.77
CA TYR A 36 -18.99 -3.67 -8.92
C TYR A 36 -17.60 -4.21 -9.30
N LEU A 37 -16.52 -3.62 -8.76
CA LEU A 37 -15.13 -4.05 -8.92
C LEU A 37 -14.61 -4.79 -7.68
N HIS A 38 -15.51 -5.34 -6.86
CA HIS A 38 -15.15 -6.01 -5.62
C HIS A 38 -14.14 -7.14 -5.87
N GLU A 39 -13.06 -7.16 -5.09
CA GLU A 39 -11.96 -8.15 -5.19
C GLU A 39 -11.19 -8.13 -6.52
N GLU A 40 -11.38 -7.10 -7.37
CA GLU A 40 -10.62 -6.90 -8.61
C GLU A 40 -9.41 -5.95 -8.44
N GLY A 41 -9.12 -5.54 -7.21
CA GLY A 41 -7.98 -4.70 -6.89
C GLY A 41 -6.65 -5.41 -7.14
N LEU A 42 -5.59 -4.63 -7.35
CA LEU A 42 -4.25 -5.16 -7.60
C LEU A 42 -3.79 -6.11 -6.47
N CYS A 43 -4.07 -5.74 -5.22
CA CYS A 43 -3.67 -6.49 -4.05
C CYS A 43 -4.66 -7.61 -3.74
N ASP A 44 -5.94 -7.46 -4.09
CA ASP A 44 -6.92 -8.55 -4.01
C ASP A 44 -6.48 -9.72 -4.89
N VAL A 45 -6.18 -9.43 -6.17
CA VAL A 45 -5.72 -10.43 -7.13
C VAL A 45 -4.35 -11.01 -6.76
N MET A 46 -3.46 -10.19 -6.20
CA MET A 46 -2.17 -10.67 -5.67
C MET A 46 -2.38 -11.70 -4.55
N LEU A 47 -3.29 -11.44 -3.61
CA LEU A 47 -3.61 -12.38 -2.52
C LEU A 47 -4.24 -13.67 -3.06
N GLN A 48 -5.09 -13.59 -4.09
CA GLN A 48 -5.61 -14.77 -4.77
C GLN A 48 -4.49 -15.61 -5.38
N ALA A 49 -3.53 -14.97 -6.08
CA ALA A 49 -2.38 -15.67 -6.64
C ALA A 49 -1.52 -16.34 -5.55
N PHE A 50 -1.36 -15.71 -4.38
CA PHE A 50 -0.68 -16.35 -3.23
C PHE A 50 -1.45 -17.56 -2.71
N ASN A 51 -2.78 -17.49 -2.65
CA ASN A 51 -3.62 -18.61 -2.25
C ASN A 51 -3.50 -19.80 -3.22
N GLU A 52 -3.46 -19.54 -4.53
CA GLU A 52 -3.24 -20.55 -5.57
C GLU A 52 -1.85 -21.19 -5.48
N ALA A 53 -0.80 -20.39 -5.23
CA ALA A 53 0.57 -20.87 -5.14
C ALA A 53 0.89 -21.60 -3.82
N LEU A 54 0.10 -21.36 -2.77
CA LEU A 54 0.27 -21.94 -1.43
C LEU A 54 -0.97 -22.72 -0.96
N PRO A 55 -1.44 -23.74 -1.68
CA PRO A 55 -2.73 -24.40 -1.40
C PRO A 55 -2.76 -25.17 -0.08
N LYS A 56 -1.61 -25.40 0.55
CA LYS A 56 -1.47 -26.09 1.84
C LYS A 56 -1.22 -25.16 3.02
N THR A 57 -1.08 -23.86 2.78
CA THR A 57 -0.87 -22.85 3.83
C THR A 57 -2.17 -22.09 4.02
N PRO A 58 -2.87 -22.24 5.16
CA PRO A 58 -4.09 -21.49 5.44
C PRO A 58 -3.84 -19.98 5.40
N GLN A 59 -4.74 -19.24 4.76
CA GLN A 59 -4.69 -17.78 4.65
C GLN A 59 -5.99 -17.17 5.15
N LYS A 60 -5.90 -16.05 5.88
CA LYS A 60 -7.07 -15.34 6.43
C LYS A 60 -6.95 -13.85 6.16
N HIS A 61 -8.06 -13.22 5.78
CA HIS A 61 -8.13 -11.76 5.60
C HIS A 61 -8.77 -11.15 6.83
N VAL A 62 -8.11 -10.18 7.45
CA VAL A 62 -8.67 -9.37 8.54
C VAL A 62 -8.78 -7.92 8.11
N ARG A 63 -10.00 -7.39 8.20
CA ARG A 63 -10.31 -6.04 7.70
C ARG A 63 -10.11 -5.02 8.81
N TYR A 64 -9.16 -4.11 8.64
CA TYR A 64 -8.87 -3.04 9.58
C TYR A 64 -8.52 -1.74 8.85
N PRO A 65 -8.79 -0.56 9.45
CA PRO A 65 -8.20 0.69 8.96
C PRO A 65 -6.68 0.60 8.94
N GLN A 66 -6.03 1.25 7.97
CA GLN A 66 -4.58 1.15 7.77
C GLN A 66 -3.77 1.50 9.03
N GLY A 67 -4.12 2.56 9.74
CA GLY A 67 -3.47 2.92 11.01
C GLY A 67 -3.57 1.80 12.08
N ARG A 68 -4.66 1.03 12.10
CA ARG A 68 -4.80 -0.12 13.00
C ARG A 68 -3.93 -1.30 12.57
N ILE A 69 -3.80 -1.55 11.27
CA ILE A 69 -2.87 -2.57 10.74
C ILE A 69 -1.44 -2.22 11.17
N ALA A 70 -1.01 -0.97 10.96
CA ALA A 70 0.32 -0.52 11.35
C ALA A 70 0.57 -0.69 12.86
N ALA A 71 -0.42 -0.35 13.69
CA ALA A 71 -0.32 -0.53 15.15
C ALA A 71 -0.18 -2.01 15.56
N LEU A 72 -0.92 -2.93 14.93
CA LEU A 72 -0.84 -4.36 15.21
C LEU A 72 0.52 -4.93 14.78
N MET A 73 1.01 -4.54 13.59
CA MET A 73 2.36 -4.92 13.14
C MET A 73 3.44 -4.40 14.09
N GLN A 74 3.32 -3.16 14.58
CA GLN A 74 4.25 -2.60 15.57
C GLN A 74 4.25 -3.39 16.88
N GLN A 75 3.10 -3.95 17.26
CA GLN A 75 2.94 -4.78 18.46
C GLN A 75 3.47 -6.20 18.27
N GLY A 76 3.92 -6.57 17.06
CA GLY A 76 4.43 -7.90 16.75
C GLY A 76 3.33 -8.95 16.57
N GLU A 77 2.08 -8.52 16.37
CA GLU A 77 0.96 -9.42 16.09
C GLU A 77 1.15 -10.12 14.74
N ASP A 78 0.73 -11.39 14.65
CA ASP A 78 0.86 -12.26 13.47
C ASP A 78 -0.01 -11.75 12.29
N LEU A 79 0.39 -10.64 11.69
CA LEU A 79 -0.33 -9.92 10.65
C LEU A 79 0.63 -9.33 9.63
N CYS A 80 0.50 -9.72 8.36
CA CYS A 80 1.24 -9.11 7.26
C CYS A 80 0.35 -8.12 6.50
N PHE A 81 0.95 -7.03 6.02
CA PHE A 81 0.30 -6.07 5.15
C PHE A 81 0.73 -6.31 3.69
N PRO A 82 -0.20 -6.63 2.79
CA PRO A 82 0.11 -6.77 1.37
C PRO A 82 0.43 -5.41 0.73
N CYS A 83 1.16 -5.43 -0.39
CA CYS A 83 1.35 -4.27 -1.25
C CYS A 83 2.07 -3.06 -0.61
N MET A 84 2.89 -3.31 0.39
CA MET A 84 3.66 -2.29 1.10
C MET A 84 4.83 -1.77 0.25
N ILE A 85 5.24 -0.52 0.48
CA ILE A 85 6.44 0.05 -0.14
C ILE A 85 7.67 -0.61 0.52
N ARG A 86 8.45 -1.36 -0.27
CA ARG A 86 9.69 -1.99 0.20
C ARG A 86 10.74 -0.92 0.48
N ASN A 87 11.44 -1.06 1.61
CA ASN A 87 12.50 -0.13 2.04
C ASN A 87 12.04 1.35 2.10
N GLY A 88 10.74 1.60 2.21
CA GLY A 88 10.21 2.94 2.40
C GLY A 88 10.47 3.46 3.81
N ASP A 89 10.22 4.76 4.02
CA ASP A 89 10.23 5.38 5.34
C ASP A 89 9.07 4.84 6.22
N THR A 90 9.31 3.67 6.81
CA THR A 90 8.36 2.95 7.65
C THR A 90 8.81 3.09 9.12
N PRO A 91 7.98 3.67 10.01
CA PRO A 91 8.36 4.00 11.38
C PRO A 91 8.30 2.79 12.33
N ILE A 92 8.14 1.58 11.80
CA ILE A 92 7.96 0.34 12.56
C ILE A 92 8.91 -0.74 12.03
N PRO A 93 9.36 -1.68 12.89
CA PRO A 93 10.20 -2.80 12.46
C PRO A 93 9.42 -3.75 11.54
N VAL A 94 9.84 -3.84 10.28
CA VAL A 94 9.20 -4.66 9.25
C VAL A 94 10.25 -5.52 8.54
N ILE A 95 9.89 -6.77 8.27
CA ILE A 95 10.61 -7.65 7.34
C ILE A 95 9.80 -7.66 6.04
N TYR A 96 10.49 -7.44 4.93
CA TYR A 96 9.87 -7.39 3.61
C TYR A 96 10.17 -8.66 2.81
N SER A 97 9.19 -9.09 2.01
CA SER A 97 9.41 -10.06 0.94
C SER A 97 10.31 -9.48 -0.14
N ASP A 98 10.69 -10.34 -1.10
CA ASP A 98 11.21 -9.85 -2.35
C ASP A 98 10.18 -9.00 -3.12
N THR A 99 10.69 -8.19 -4.04
CA THR A 99 9.87 -7.26 -4.82
C THR A 99 8.93 -8.07 -5.71
N ILE A 100 7.62 -7.91 -5.52
CA ILE A 100 6.60 -8.66 -6.26
C ILE A 100 6.26 -7.90 -7.55
N PHE A 101 6.16 -6.58 -7.47
CA PHE A 101 5.85 -5.71 -8.60
C PHE A 101 6.39 -4.30 -8.36
N LYS A 102 6.29 -3.43 -9.37
CA LYS A 102 6.75 -2.04 -9.32
C LYS A 102 5.59 -1.12 -9.61
N TYR A 103 5.36 -0.15 -8.74
CA TYR A 103 4.46 0.96 -9.01
C TYR A 103 5.19 2.07 -9.78
N PRO A 104 4.46 2.86 -10.59
CA PRO A 104 4.95 4.17 -11.01
C PRO A 104 5.24 5.07 -9.81
N ALA A 105 5.99 6.15 -10.04
CA ALA A 105 6.21 7.18 -9.02
C ALA A 105 4.87 7.78 -8.55
N HIS A 106 4.80 8.14 -7.26
CA HIS A 106 3.75 9.02 -6.77
C HIS A 106 3.84 10.38 -7.47
N GLY A 107 2.70 11.02 -7.68
CA GLY A 107 2.61 12.41 -8.13
C GLY A 107 1.53 13.16 -7.38
N ILE A 108 1.31 14.40 -7.80
CA ILE A 108 0.26 15.26 -7.27
C ILE A 108 -1.02 14.97 -8.07
N ILE A 109 -2.11 14.69 -7.37
CA ILE A 109 -3.46 14.64 -7.95
C ILE A 109 -4.22 15.88 -7.47
N THR A 110 -4.72 16.67 -8.42
CA THR A 110 -5.34 17.98 -8.15
C THR A 110 -6.40 18.33 -9.21
N ARG A 111 -7.12 19.44 -9.03
CA ARG A 111 -8.04 20.01 -10.02
C ARG A 111 -7.26 20.75 -11.14
N PRO A 112 -7.80 20.87 -12.37
CA PRO A 112 -7.09 21.53 -13.48
C PRO A 112 -6.64 22.96 -13.21
N ASP A 113 -7.48 23.79 -12.58
CA ASP A 113 -7.18 25.19 -12.25
C ASP A 113 -6.01 25.30 -11.27
N VAL A 114 -5.99 24.44 -10.24
CA VAL A 114 -4.88 24.36 -9.28
C VAL A 114 -3.62 23.80 -9.94
N ALA A 115 -3.77 22.87 -10.89
CA ALA A 115 -2.64 22.31 -11.61
C ALA A 115 -1.92 23.35 -12.47
N GLU A 116 -2.68 24.23 -13.14
CA GLU A 116 -2.12 25.35 -13.91
C GLU A 116 -1.33 26.30 -13.00
N ASP A 117 -1.88 26.66 -11.85
CA ASP A 117 -1.20 27.49 -10.85
C ASP A 117 0.07 26.81 -10.31
N ILE A 118 0.00 25.53 -9.92
CA ILE A 118 1.17 24.76 -9.45
C ILE A 118 2.24 24.69 -10.55
N ALA A 119 1.86 24.37 -11.78
CA ALA A 119 2.81 24.21 -12.88
C ALA A 119 3.47 25.56 -13.26
N ALA A 120 2.73 26.66 -13.21
CA ALA A 120 3.26 27.99 -13.48
C ALA A 120 4.29 28.44 -12.43
N ASN A 121 4.07 28.09 -11.16
CA ASN A 121 4.92 28.53 -10.05
C ASN A 121 6.07 27.56 -9.72
N PHE A 122 5.91 26.25 -9.97
CA PHE A 122 6.86 25.21 -9.54
C PHE A 122 7.30 24.23 -10.63
N GLY A 123 6.80 24.40 -11.85
CA GLY A 123 7.14 23.58 -13.01
C GLY A 123 6.35 22.28 -13.14
N ASN A 124 6.65 21.54 -14.21
CA ASN A 124 6.10 20.21 -14.50
C ASN A 124 7.21 19.35 -15.14
N PRO A 125 7.91 18.46 -14.39
CA PRO A 125 7.60 18.00 -13.03
C PRO A 125 7.69 19.08 -11.95
N VAL A 126 6.79 18.98 -10.97
CA VAL A 126 6.61 19.93 -9.86
C VAL A 126 7.78 19.81 -8.88
N ASP A 127 8.42 20.93 -8.56
CA ASP A 127 9.35 20.97 -7.42
C ASP A 127 8.58 20.96 -6.08
N LEU A 128 8.30 19.76 -5.57
CA LEU A 128 7.47 19.57 -4.37
C LEU A 128 8.03 20.33 -3.17
N VAL A 129 9.35 20.34 -2.99
CA VAL A 129 9.97 20.99 -1.81
C VAL A 129 9.73 22.50 -1.82
N GLU A 130 9.88 23.16 -2.97
CA GLU A 130 9.59 24.60 -3.07
C GLU A 130 8.10 24.90 -2.91
N MET A 131 7.23 24.05 -3.48
CA MET A 131 5.77 24.17 -3.30
C MET A 131 5.37 24.08 -1.83
N LEU A 132 5.88 23.09 -1.10
CA LEU A 132 5.53 22.87 0.31
C LEU A 132 6.04 23.99 1.24
N LYS A 133 7.18 24.61 0.93
CA LYS A 133 7.73 25.74 1.73
C LYS A 133 6.84 26.97 1.71
N LEU A 134 6.10 27.22 0.62
CA LEU A 134 5.17 28.35 0.57
C LEU A 134 3.95 28.13 1.48
N GLY A 135 3.54 26.88 1.67
CA GLY A 135 2.45 26.53 2.57
C GLY A 135 1.07 27.03 2.15
N ASN A 136 0.84 27.32 0.87
CA ASN A 136 -0.43 27.91 0.41
C ASN A 136 -1.51 26.89 0.01
N TYR A 137 -1.16 25.60 -0.10
CA TYR A 137 -2.07 24.57 -0.61
C TYR A 137 -2.48 23.61 0.50
N ARG A 138 -3.79 23.34 0.60
CA ARG A 138 -4.35 22.36 1.52
C ARG A 138 -4.04 20.95 1.03
N TYR A 139 -3.33 20.20 1.84
CA TYR A 139 -2.96 18.82 1.61
C TYR A 139 -3.68 17.90 2.58
N GLY A 140 -4.02 16.70 2.11
CA GLY A 140 -4.52 15.65 3.00
C GLY A 140 -4.00 14.27 2.64
N GLN A 141 -3.87 13.42 3.67
CA GLN A 141 -3.56 12.01 3.51
C GLN A 141 -4.27 11.15 4.56
N PRO A 142 -4.49 9.85 4.30
CA PRO A 142 -5.05 8.93 5.27
C PRO A 142 -4.05 8.67 6.41
N LEU A 143 -4.58 8.51 7.62
CA LEU A 143 -3.79 8.13 8.79
C LEU A 143 -3.02 6.82 8.51
N GLY A 144 -1.70 6.88 8.66
CA GLY A 144 -0.79 5.76 8.46
C GLY A 144 -0.38 5.49 7.00
N ARG A 145 -0.86 6.28 6.02
CA ARG A 145 -0.34 6.24 4.64
C ARG A 145 1.02 6.93 4.58
N ARG A 146 1.94 6.34 3.83
CA ARG A 146 3.34 6.78 3.70
C ARG A 146 3.72 6.86 2.23
N TYR A 147 4.61 7.78 1.88
CA TYR A 147 4.97 8.09 0.48
C TYR A 147 6.45 7.86 0.14
N GLY A 148 7.11 6.94 0.85
CA GLY A 148 8.51 6.57 0.58
C GLY A 148 9.46 7.77 0.72
N GLU A 149 10.29 8.01 -0.31
CA GLU A 149 11.28 9.10 -0.32
C GLU A 149 10.68 10.51 -0.21
N LEU A 150 9.37 10.67 -0.49
CA LEU A 150 8.68 11.95 -0.32
C LEU A 150 8.30 12.22 1.14
N GLN A 151 8.19 11.18 1.97
CA GLN A 151 7.65 11.27 3.33
C GLN A 151 8.39 12.29 4.22
N PRO A 152 9.75 12.35 4.23
CA PRO A 152 10.46 13.33 5.05
C PRO A 152 10.14 14.79 4.69
N TYR A 153 9.80 15.09 3.42
CA TYR A 153 9.40 16.43 3.01
C TYR A 153 8.01 16.79 3.55
N LEU A 154 7.07 15.85 3.51
CA LEU A 154 5.72 16.04 4.04
C LEU A 154 5.75 16.27 5.55
N GLU A 155 6.51 15.45 6.28
CA GLU A 155 6.68 15.59 7.72
C GLU A 155 7.33 16.93 8.10
N ARG A 156 8.34 17.37 7.32
CA ARG A 156 9.06 18.61 7.61
C ARG A 156 8.26 19.87 7.34
N PHE A 157 7.51 19.92 6.24
CA PHE A 157 6.91 21.16 5.74
C PHE A 157 5.38 21.25 5.94
N LEU A 158 4.68 20.13 6.12
CA LEU A 158 3.22 20.14 6.27
C LEU A 158 2.75 19.79 7.67
N HIS A 159 3.41 18.87 8.37
CA HIS A 159 2.95 18.48 9.71
C HIS A 159 2.98 19.69 10.65
N ASN A 160 1.94 19.82 11.48
CA ASN A 160 1.70 20.96 12.38
C ASN A 160 1.41 22.31 11.69
N THR A 161 1.04 22.29 10.40
CA THR A 161 0.53 23.48 9.69
C THR A 161 -1.01 23.43 9.58
N PRO A 162 -1.69 24.58 9.44
CA PRO A 162 -3.14 24.60 9.19
C PRO A 162 -3.54 24.05 7.81
N HIS A 163 -2.55 23.78 6.94
CA HIS A 163 -2.75 23.28 5.58
C HIS A 163 -2.69 21.75 5.49
N TYR A 164 -2.40 21.06 6.59
CA TYR A 164 -2.35 19.60 6.65
C TYR A 164 -3.61 19.02 7.28
N THR A 165 -4.25 18.06 6.60
CA THR A 165 -5.38 17.29 7.12
C THR A 165 -5.06 15.80 7.14
N GLU A 166 -5.08 15.19 8.31
CA GLU A 166 -5.07 13.75 8.44
C GLU A 166 -6.49 13.18 8.34
N ILE A 167 -6.71 12.28 7.38
CA ILE A 167 -8.02 11.70 7.09
C ILE A 167 -8.15 10.36 7.82
N THR A 168 -9.19 10.20 8.63
CA THR A 168 -9.43 9.00 9.42
C THR A 168 -10.71 8.28 8.99
N GLY A 169 -10.88 7.04 9.44
CA GLY A 169 -12.05 6.21 9.16
C GLY A 169 -11.81 5.12 8.11
N PRO A 170 -12.78 4.21 7.95
CA PRO A 170 -12.63 3.01 7.12
C PRO A 170 -12.48 3.32 5.63
N SER A 171 -13.02 4.45 5.16
CA SER A 171 -12.98 4.86 3.75
C SER A 171 -12.00 6.01 3.49
N ALA A 172 -11.04 6.25 4.39
CA ALA A 172 -10.11 7.37 4.30
C ALA A 172 -9.34 7.40 2.97
N ASN A 173 -8.86 6.26 2.48
CA ASN A 173 -8.18 6.16 1.19
C ASN A 173 -9.15 6.38 0.00
N ALA A 174 -10.33 5.76 0.05
CA ALA A 174 -11.30 5.82 -1.05
C ALA A 174 -11.86 7.24 -1.29
N ASN A 175 -11.92 8.09 -0.26
CA ASN A 175 -12.58 9.39 -0.32
C ASN A 175 -11.64 10.57 -0.62
N MET A 176 -10.33 10.35 -0.75
CA MET A 176 -9.34 11.44 -0.92
C MET A 176 -9.61 12.29 -2.16
N LEU A 177 -9.82 11.65 -3.30
CA LEU A 177 -10.05 12.33 -4.58
C LEU A 177 -11.38 13.11 -4.56
N ALA A 178 -12.40 12.57 -3.88
CA ALA A 178 -13.66 13.28 -3.68
C ALA A 178 -13.48 14.56 -2.83
N MET A 179 -12.54 14.57 -1.88
CA MET A 179 -12.21 15.78 -1.11
C MET A 179 -11.49 16.84 -1.94
N VAL A 180 -10.65 16.43 -2.89
CA VAL A 180 -10.03 17.35 -3.87
C VAL A 180 -11.11 17.92 -4.80
N ASN A 181 -12.00 17.08 -5.31
CA ASN A 181 -13.12 17.53 -6.16
C ASN A 181 -14.09 18.47 -5.42
N ALA A 182 -14.33 18.24 -4.13
CA ALA A 182 -15.18 19.08 -3.29
C ALA A 182 -14.47 20.32 -2.72
N GLU A 183 -13.28 20.66 -3.24
CA GLU A 183 -12.48 21.83 -2.81
C GLU A 183 -12.19 21.86 -1.29
N ARG A 184 -12.17 20.71 -0.63
CA ARG A 184 -11.76 20.59 0.78
C ARG A 184 -10.25 20.47 0.92
N LEU A 185 -9.62 19.85 -0.08
CA LEU A 185 -8.18 19.78 -0.28
C LEU A 185 -7.85 20.45 -1.62
N ASP A 186 -6.67 21.04 -1.73
CA ASP A 186 -6.16 21.53 -3.00
C ASP A 186 -5.42 20.43 -3.74
N PHE A 187 -4.71 19.56 -3.04
CA PHE A 187 -4.07 18.41 -3.67
C PHE A 187 -3.90 17.22 -2.72
N VAL A 188 -3.63 16.07 -3.32
CA VAL A 188 -3.13 14.88 -2.63
C VAL A 188 -1.91 14.34 -3.37
N ILE A 189 -1.15 13.48 -2.69
CA ILE A 189 -0.08 12.69 -3.32
C ILE A 189 -0.58 11.26 -3.40
N ASP A 190 -0.55 10.69 -4.60
CA ASP A 190 -0.87 9.27 -4.79
C ASP A 190 -0.32 8.75 -6.13
N TYR A 191 -0.52 7.47 -6.37
CA TYR A 191 -0.18 6.82 -7.63
C TYR A 191 -1.19 7.19 -8.74
N PRO A 192 -0.76 7.31 -10.01
CA PRO A 192 -1.67 7.56 -11.13
C PRO A 192 -2.77 6.49 -11.28
N MET A 193 -2.53 5.25 -10.81
CA MET A 193 -3.54 4.19 -10.82
C MET A 193 -4.80 4.53 -10.03
N VAL A 194 -4.71 5.39 -9.01
CA VAL A 194 -5.89 5.82 -8.23
C VAL A 194 -6.83 6.62 -9.12
N MET A 195 -6.30 7.39 -10.08
CA MET A 195 -7.13 8.07 -11.08
C MET A 195 -7.75 7.10 -12.08
N ASN A 196 -7.04 6.04 -12.50
CA ASN A 196 -7.59 5.01 -13.39
C ASN A 196 -8.84 4.37 -12.78
N TYR A 197 -8.76 3.97 -11.50
CA TYR A 197 -9.91 3.47 -10.76
C TYR A 197 -11.05 4.48 -10.70
N HIS A 198 -10.72 5.73 -10.32
CA HIS A 198 -11.73 6.76 -10.15
C HIS A 198 -12.45 7.08 -11.46
N ARG A 199 -11.77 7.03 -12.61
CA ARG A 199 -12.39 7.21 -13.94
C ARG A 199 -13.43 6.14 -14.26
N GLU A 200 -13.24 4.91 -13.78
CA GLU A 200 -14.21 3.83 -13.99
C GLU A 200 -15.45 4.01 -13.10
N ILE A 201 -15.27 4.39 -11.82
CA ILE A 201 -16.36 4.39 -10.84
C ILE A 201 -17.12 5.72 -10.74
N LEU A 202 -16.45 6.86 -10.95
CA LEU A 202 -17.00 8.20 -10.78
C LEU A 202 -16.11 9.21 -11.53
N PRO A 203 -16.29 9.45 -12.83
CA PRO A 203 -15.42 10.37 -13.56
C PRO A 203 -15.51 11.79 -12.97
N ILE A 204 -14.42 12.25 -12.36
CA ILE A 204 -14.22 13.62 -11.88
C ILE A 204 -13.05 14.22 -12.64
N ASP A 205 -13.10 15.53 -12.84
CA ASP A 205 -12.06 16.26 -13.56
C ASP A 205 -10.89 16.55 -12.61
N LEU A 206 -10.00 15.56 -12.49
CA LEU A 206 -8.73 15.67 -11.79
C LEU A 206 -7.59 15.37 -12.76
N VAL A 207 -6.43 15.94 -12.48
CA VAL A 207 -5.21 15.78 -13.26
C VAL A 207 -4.05 15.30 -12.38
N PHE A 208 -3.06 14.69 -13.03
CA PHE A 208 -1.84 14.20 -12.40
C PHE A 208 -0.65 15.06 -12.80
N LEU A 209 0.13 15.54 -11.83
CA LEU A 209 1.40 16.21 -12.05
C LEU A 209 2.56 15.36 -11.49
N PRO A 210 3.57 15.01 -12.30
CA PRO A 210 4.76 14.32 -11.80
C PRO A 210 5.54 15.21 -10.81
N ILE A 211 6.18 14.59 -9.82
CA ILE A 211 6.98 15.26 -8.79
C ILE A 211 8.48 15.14 -9.14
N LYS A 212 9.19 16.25 -9.20
CA LYS A 212 10.61 16.32 -9.58
C LYS A 212 11.49 15.39 -8.74
N GLN A 213 11.21 15.27 -7.45
CA GLN A 213 12.00 14.49 -6.49
C GLN A 213 11.98 12.97 -6.75
N ASN A 214 10.91 12.40 -7.33
CA ASN A 214 10.76 10.95 -7.46
C ASN A 214 10.32 10.45 -8.86
N HIS A 215 9.96 11.34 -9.80
CA HIS A 215 9.34 10.94 -11.08
C HIS A 215 10.15 9.97 -11.94
N GLN A 216 11.46 9.84 -11.70
CA GLN A 216 12.33 8.90 -12.44
C GLN A 216 12.46 7.53 -11.76
N ASN A 217 11.89 7.36 -10.57
CA ASN A 217 12.02 6.15 -9.76
C ASN A 217 10.73 5.34 -9.80
N TYR A 218 10.87 4.02 -9.75
CA TYR A 218 9.76 3.13 -9.45
C TYR A 218 9.70 2.87 -7.95
N VAL A 219 8.49 2.65 -7.44
CA VAL A 219 8.28 2.22 -6.05
C VAL A 219 8.14 0.71 -6.03
N GLU A 220 8.95 0.02 -5.24
CA GLU A 220 8.89 -1.43 -5.13
C GLU A 220 7.72 -1.86 -4.22
N GLY A 221 6.82 -2.69 -4.75
CA GLY A 221 5.73 -3.31 -4.00
C GLY A 221 6.12 -4.69 -3.49
N ALA A 222 5.98 -4.89 -2.18
CA ALA A 222 6.30 -6.14 -1.48
C ALA A 222 5.25 -6.44 -0.39
N VAL A 223 5.32 -7.63 0.20
CA VAL A 223 4.62 -7.93 1.46
C VAL A 223 5.50 -7.46 2.62
N GLY A 224 4.89 -6.79 3.60
CA GLY A 224 5.55 -6.46 4.87
C GLY A 224 4.94 -7.25 6.02
N CYS A 225 5.77 -7.85 6.87
CA CYS A 225 5.37 -8.53 8.10
C CYS A 225 6.11 -7.91 9.31
N PRO A 226 5.59 -8.04 10.54
CA PRO A 226 6.31 -7.61 11.73
C PRO A 226 7.68 -8.31 11.84
N GLN A 227 8.66 -7.65 12.45
CA GLN A 227 9.99 -8.24 12.70
C GLN A 227 9.96 -9.25 13.87
N THR A 228 9.34 -10.40 13.63
CA THR A 228 9.22 -11.54 14.56
C THR A 228 9.60 -12.85 13.87
N ASP A 229 9.81 -13.92 14.65
CA ASP A 229 10.07 -15.26 14.09
C ASP A 229 8.94 -15.74 13.17
N TRP A 230 7.69 -15.44 13.54
CA TRP A 230 6.53 -15.72 12.69
C TRP A 230 6.61 -14.93 11.38
N GLY A 231 6.91 -13.62 11.46
CA GLY A 231 7.02 -12.76 10.29
C GLY A 231 8.11 -13.23 9.34
N GLN A 232 9.27 -13.63 9.86
CA GLN A 232 10.35 -14.21 9.06
C GLN A 232 9.92 -15.50 8.37
N HIS A 233 9.28 -16.44 9.09
CA HIS A 233 8.78 -17.68 8.48
C HIS A 233 7.75 -17.44 7.38
N VAL A 234 6.88 -16.44 7.54
CA VAL A 234 5.93 -16.04 6.48
C VAL A 234 6.69 -15.49 5.28
N ILE A 235 7.62 -14.56 5.47
CA ILE A 235 8.38 -13.95 4.38
C ILE A 235 9.18 -14.98 3.59
N ASP A 236 9.87 -15.90 4.26
CA ASP A 236 10.62 -16.97 3.61
C ASP A 236 9.68 -17.81 2.72
N ARG A 237 8.51 -18.16 3.25
CA ARG A 237 7.52 -18.94 2.51
C ARG A 237 6.92 -18.20 1.32
N LEU A 238 6.72 -16.89 1.44
CA LEU A 238 6.23 -16.07 0.34
C LEU A 238 7.29 -15.93 -0.76
N ASN A 239 8.56 -15.74 -0.39
CA ASN A 239 9.66 -15.61 -1.33
C ASN A 239 9.82 -16.83 -2.24
N ASP A 240 9.64 -18.05 -1.70
CA ASP A 240 9.67 -19.30 -2.47
C ASP A 240 8.68 -19.31 -3.65
N VAL A 241 7.58 -18.57 -3.57
CA VAL A 241 6.49 -18.58 -4.56
C VAL A 241 6.34 -17.27 -5.33
N ILE A 242 7.12 -16.22 -5.05
CA ILE A 242 7.06 -14.94 -5.77
C ILE A 242 7.13 -15.11 -7.30
N PRO A 243 7.99 -15.97 -7.86
CA PRO A 243 8.00 -16.20 -9.31
C PRO A 243 6.66 -16.70 -9.86
N ALA A 244 5.91 -17.50 -9.09
CA ALA A 244 4.57 -17.95 -9.50
C ALA A 244 3.56 -16.80 -9.50
N ILE A 245 3.66 -15.88 -8.53
CA ILE A 245 2.82 -14.67 -8.46
C ILE A 245 3.12 -13.75 -9.63
N GLN A 246 4.40 -13.49 -9.88
CA GLN A 246 4.86 -12.63 -10.96
C GLN A 246 4.47 -13.16 -12.36
N ASN A 247 4.25 -14.46 -12.50
CA ASN A 247 3.80 -15.09 -13.75
C ASN A 247 2.30 -15.43 -13.76
N ASN A 248 1.55 -15.14 -12.68
CA ASN A 248 0.11 -15.38 -12.63
C ASN A 248 -0.61 -14.46 -13.64
N GLN A 249 -1.40 -15.06 -14.54
CA GLN A 249 -2.03 -14.34 -15.64
C GLN A 249 -3.04 -13.29 -15.17
N THR A 250 -3.87 -13.61 -14.18
CA THR A 250 -4.85 -12.67 -13.63
C THR A 250 -4.16 -11.51 -12.93
N PHE A 251 -3.06 -11.78 -12.22
CA PHE A 251 -2.25 -10.72 -11.60
C PHE A 251 -1.57 -9.81 -12.64
N GLN A 252 -1.06 -10.35 -13.74
CA GLN A 252 -0.55 -9.51 -14.83
C GLN A 252 -1.63 -8.63 -15.45
N GLN A 253 -2.84 -9.18 -15.68
CA GLN A 253 -3.97 -8.40 -16.19
C GLN A 253 -4.38 -7.27 -15.24
N ALA A 254 -4.39 -7.53 -13.92
CA ALA A 254 -4.66 -6.51 -12.91
C ALA A 254 -3.57 -5.42 -12.90
N LYS A 255 -2.29 -5.79 -13.04
CA LYS A 255 -1.19 -4.83 -13.20
C LYS A 255 -1.38 -3.97 -14.45
N ASP A 256 -1.68 -4.59 -15.59
CA ASP A 256 -1.86 -3.87 -16.85
C ASP A 256 -3.06 -2.91 -16.78
N ARG A 257 -4.17 -3.33 -16.17
CA ARG A 257 -5.35 -2.48 -15.98
C ARG A 257 -5.04 -1.28 -15.08
N TRP A 258 -4.45 -1.54 -13.92
CA TRP A 258 -4.33 -0.53 -12.88
C TRP A 258 -3.06 0.31 -12.98
N LEU A 259 -1.90 -0.30 -13.21
CA LEU A 259 -0.60 0.38 -13.16
C LEU A 259 -0.23 1.10 -14.45
N SER A 260 -0.86 0.78 -15.58
CA SER A 260 -0.63 1.50 -16.83
C SER A 260 -0.95 2.97 -16.64
N ILE A 261 0.00 3.86 -16.98
CA ILE A 261 -0.26 5.30 -17.01
C ILE A 261 -1.23 5.56 -18.15
N GLN A 262 -2.52 5.74 -17.82
CA GLN A 262 -3.52 6.12 -18.80
C GLN A 262 -3.44 7.64 -18.94
N ASN A 263 -2.66 8.12 -19.91
CA ASN A 263 -2.65 9.53 -20.27
C ASN A 263 -4.10 9.96 -20.60
N PRO A 264 -4.61 11.07 -20.01
CA PRO A 264 -5.82 11.70 -20.53
C PRO A 264 -5.67 12.10 -22.00
#